data_AF-A0A7V1LZ18-F1
#
_entry.id   AF-A0A7V1LZ18-F1
#
_cell.length_a   1.000
_cell.length_b   1.000
_cell.length_c   1.000
_cell.angle_alpha   90.00
_cell.angle_beta   90.00
_cell.angle_gamma   90.00
#
_symmetry.space_group_name_H-M   'P 1'
#
loop_
_entity.id
_entity.type
_entity.pdbx_description
1 polymer ?
#
loop_
_entity_poly.entity_id
_entity_poly.type
_entity_poly.pdbx_seq_one_letter_code
_entity_poly.pdbx_strand_id
1 'polypeptide(L)'
;MQTPAGRFWWLRGGGDGSSSYPTTFGDANPNLGVKRMDKKVMVAVLRVIVALVFAYAVGMKIAEPWVTARDMASWAIIPDWAAGVLLPMVVAAESFVATGLLVGWGHRIFPAVGITLLLTFAVALAVEVGVSKKASCGCFGGTKLVVSDTVWISEGRNVAMVAMLVPSVLAPRRRAGWSEDHVEPE
;
A
#
# COMPACT_ATOMS: atom_id res chain seq x y z
N MET A 1 -12.06 22.68 -69.35
CA MET A 1 -12.55 21.70 -70.34
C MET A 1 -12.27 20.29 -69.81
N GLN A 2 -13.21 19.37 -70.00
CA GLN A 2 -13.07 17.89 -69.91
C GLN A 2 -12.61 17.25 -68.57
N THR A 3 -13.61 16.84 -67.77
CA THR A 3 -13.67 15.48 -67.17
C THR A 3 -14.19 14.50 -68.25
N PRO A 4 -13.89 13.18 -68.23
CA PRO A 4 -14.34 12.19 -67.23
C PRO A 4 -13.16 11.31 -66.71
N ALA A 5 -13.30 10.21 -65.96
CA ALA A 5 -14.41 9.41 -65.43
C ALA A 5 -14.08 8.97 -63.98
N GLY A 6 -14.87 8.24 -63.17
CA GLY A 6 -16.07 7.42 -63.40
C GLY A 6 -15.74 5.91 -63.34
N ARG A 7 -15.64 5.33 -62.14
CA ARG A 7 -15.57 3.86 -61.95
C ARG A 7 -16.34 3.39 -60.71
N PHE A 8 -17.63 3.13 -60.92
CA PHE A 8 -18.52 2.42 -60.00
C PHE A 8 -17.92 1.05 -59.62
N TRP A 9 -17.89 0.74 -58.32
CA TRP A 9 -17.68 -0.62 -57.80
C TRP A 9 -18.79 -0.95 -56.79
N TRP A 10 -19.95 -1.29 -57.34
CA TRP A 10 -21.07 -1.91 -56.62
C TRP A 10 -21.52 -3.13 -57.43
N LEU A 11 -22.08 -4.14 -56.75
CA LEU A 11 -22.76 -5.32 -57.31
C LEU A 11 -21.89 -6.47 -57.87
N ARG A 12 -21.30 -7.23 -56.94
CA ARG A 12 -21.17 -8.70 -57.03
C ARG A 12 -21.20 -9.23 -55.58
N GLY A 13 -22.10 -10.10 -55.15
CA GLY A 13 -23.17 -10.83 -55.84
C GLY A 13 -23.23 -12.25 -55.29
N GLY A 14 -24.44 -12.76 -54.99
CA GLY A 14 -24.63 -14.10 -54.42
C GLY A 14 -24.99 -14.05 -52.94
N GLY A 15 -26.15 -14.63 -52.60
CA GLY A 15 -26.50 -14.96 -51.23
C GLY A 15 -26.55 -16.47 -51.08
N ASP A 16 -25.91 -16.97 -50.04
CA ASP A 16 -25.95 -18.36 -49.61
C ASP A 16 -26.37 -18.41 -48.14
N GLY A 17 -27.66 -18.71 -47.94
CA GLY A 17 -28.24 -18.89 -46.62
C GLY A 17 -27.69 -20.13 -45.93
N SER A 18 -26.54 -19.98 -45.27
CA SER A 18 -26.01 -20.97 -44.33
C SER A 18 -26.27 -20.51 -42.90
N SER A 19 -27.21 -21.18 -42.26
CA SER A 19 -27.59 -20.93 -40.86
C SER A 19 -26.44 -21.27 -39.93
N SER A 20 -25.61 -20.28 -39.62
CA SER A 20 -24.53 -20.38 -38.64
C SER A 20 -25.11 -20.35 -37.22
N TYR A 21 -25.73 -21.46 -36.81
CA TYR A 21 -25.95 -21.72 -35.39
C TYR A 21 -24.58 -21.85 -34.72
N PRO A 22 -24.26 -21.07 -33.66
CA PRO A 22 -23.01 -21.27 -32.93
C PRO A 22 -23.08 -22.63 -32.21
N THR A 23 -22.32 -23.60 -32.70
CA THR A 23 -22.26 -24.98 -32.18
C THR A 23 -21.35 -25.14 -30.96
N THR A 24 -20.84 -24.04 -30.41
CA THR A 24 -19.97 -24.01 -29.24
C THR A 24 -20.72 -23.60 -27.98
N PHE A 25 -21.33 -24.57 -27.31
CA PHE A 25 -21.69 -24.49 -25.87
C PHE A 25 -20.42 -24.48 -24.96
N GLY A 26 -19.28 -24.06 -25.51
CA GLY A 26 -17.94 -24.09 -24.92
C GLY A 26 -17.28 -22.71 -24.85
N ASP A 27 -17.87 -21.66 -25.42
CA ASP A 27 -17.43 -20.27 -25.26
C ASP A 27 -17.88 -19.69 -23.91
N ALA A 28 -17.66 -20.46 -22.84
CA ALA A 28 -17.69 -19.98 -21.47
C ALA A 28 -16.51 -19.01 -21.29
N ASN A 29 -16.76 -17.74 -21.60
CA ASN A 29 -15.79 -16.66 -21.50
C ASN A 29 -15.09 -16.70 -20.12
N PRO A 30 -13.80 -17.04 -20.03
CA PRO A 30 -13.10 -17.23 -18.76
C PRO A 30 -12.89 -15.92 -17.99
N ASN A 31 -13.33 -14.78 -18.55
CA ASN A 31 -13.30 -13.47 -17.89
C ASN A 31 -14.52 -13.22 -16.99
N LEU A 32 -15.20 -14.27 -16.53
CA LEU A 32 -16.20 -14.20 -15.44
C LEU A 32 -15.52 -13.82 -14.11
N GLY A 33 -15.45 -12.52 -13.83
CA GLY A 33 -15.49 -11.99 -12.46
C GLY A 33 -14.30 -11.14 -12.00
N VAL A 34 -13.06 -11.43 -12.45
CA VAL A 34 -11.88 -10.67 -11.97
C VAL A 34 -11.69 -9.38 -12.77
N LYS A 35 -12.45 -8.34 -12.42
CA LYS A 35 -12.25 -6.97 -12.93
C LYS A 35 -10.85 -6.50 -12.52
N ARG A 36 -9.88 -6.61 -13.44
CA ARG A 36 -8.46 -6.32 -13.22
C ARG A 36 -8.32 -4.88 -12.70
N MET A 37 -8.11 -4.72 -11.39
CA MET A 37 -7.95 -3.41 -10.75
C MET A 37 -6.78 -2.66 -11.39
N ASP A 38 -6.96 -1.37 -11.67
CA ASP A 38 -5.86 -0.50 -12.08
C ASP A 38 -4.77 -0.55 -10.99
N LYS A 39 -3.50 -0.67 -11.42
CA LYS A 39 -2.32 -0.61 -10.55
C LYS A 39 -2.36 0.61 -9.63
N LYS A 40 -2.92 1.74 -10.09
CA LYS A 40 -3.14 2.94 -9.26
C LYS A 40 -4.10 2.68 -8.10
N VAL A 41 -5.25 2.04 -8.36
CA VAL A 41 -6.26 1.71 -7.36
C VAL A 41 -5.69 0.70 -6.36
N MET A 42 -4.99 -0.33 -6.84
CA MET A 42 -4.30 -1.29 -5.98
C MET A 42 -3.30 -0.61 -5.03
N VAL A 43 -2.44 0.28 -5.54
CA VAL A 43 -1.48 1.03 -4.71
C VAL A 43 -2.19 1.96 -3.72
N ALA A 44 -3.29 2.61 -4.11
CA ALA A 44 -4.08 3.44 -3.21
C ALA A 44 -4.71 2.61 -2.06
N VAL A 45 -5.31 1.46 -2.38
CA VAL A 45 -5.89 0.54 -1.38
C VAL A 45 -4.81 0.03 -0.41
N LEU A 46 -3.64 -0.38 -0.91
CA LEU A 46 -2.52 -0.82 -0.06
C LEU A 46 -2.04 0.29 0.89
N ARG A 47 -1.97 1.54 0.44
CA ARG A 47 -1.64 2.68 1.32
C ARG A 47 -2.68 2.89 2.40
N VAL A 48 -3.98 2.85 2.06
CA VAL A 48 -5.07 3.03 3.03
C VAL A 48 -5.03 1.92 4.08
N ILE A 49 -4.82 0.66 3.69
CA ILE A 49 -4.66 -0.46 4.63
C ILE A 49 -3.52 -0.19 5.61
N VAL A 50 -2.32 0.14 5.12
CA VAL A 50 -1.16 0.41 5.99
C VAL A 50 -1.41 1.64 6.88
N ALA A 51 -2.03 2.70 6.35
CA ALA A 51 -2.35 3.90 7.12
C ALA A 51 -3.34 3.64 8.27
N LEU A 52 -4.35 2.78 8.03
CA LEU A 52 -5.29 2.34 9.07
C LEU A 52 -4.59 1.51 10.15
N VAL A 53 -3.62 0.67 9.80
CA VAL A 53 -2.81 -0.07 10.80
C VAL A 53 -1.97 0.88 11.66
N PHE A 54 -1.35 1.91 11.05
CA PHE A 54 -0.66 2.96 11.82
C PHE A 54 -1.62 3.74 12.73
N ALA A 55 -2.79 4.16 12.22
CA ALA A 55 -3.79 4.87 13.02
C ALA A 55 -4.32 4.03 14.19
N TYR A 56 -4.51 2.72 13.98
CA TYR A 56 -4.88 1.78 15.04
C TYR A 56 -3.76 1.62 16.09
N ALA A 57 -2.50 1.49 15.66
CA ALA A 57 -1.35 1.43 16.57
C ALA A 57 -1.21 2.70 17.42
N VAL A 58 -1.42 3.89 16.82
CA VAL A 58 -1.48 5.17 17.54
C VAL A 58 -2.62 5.16 18.57
N GLY A 59 -3.82 4.74 18.18
CA GLY A 59 -4.97 4.65 19.06
C GLY A 59 -4.71 3.79 20.30
N MET A 60 -4.08 2.62 20.12
CA MET A 60 -3.73 1.74 21.24
C MET A 60 -2.67 2.37 22.17
N LYS A 61 -1.64 3.04 21.63
CA LYS A 61 -0.62 3.75 22.44
C LYS A 61 -1.18 4.95 23.20
N ILE A 62 -2.20 5.62 22.67
CA ILE A 62 -2.90 6.74 23.35
C ILE A 62 -3.89 6.23 24.41
N ALA A 63 -4.52 5.07 24.19
CA ALA A 63 -5.44 4.46 25.15
C ALA A 63 -4.72 3.85 26.37
N GLU A 64 -3.58 3.19 26.16
CA GLU A 64 -2.81 2.51 27.21
C GLU A 64 -1.35 3.00 27.32
N PRO A 65 -1.08 4.31 27.49
CA PRO A 65 0.27 4.87 27.39
C PRO A 65 1.22 4.31 28.44
N TRP A 66 0.73 4.00 29.65
CA TRP A 66 1.50 3.38 30.72
C TRP A 66 1.98 1.96 30.38
N VAL A 67 1.20 1.23 29.58
CA VAL A 67 1.55 -0.13 29.14
C VAL A 67 2.64 -0.05 28.08
N THR A 68 2.48 0.80 27.07
CA THR A 68 3.53 0.99 26.05
C THR A 68 4.81 1.57 26.66
N ALA A 69 4.72 2.53 27.60
CA ALA A 69 5.89 3.05 28.30
C ALA A 69 6.64 1.97 29.09
N ARG A 70 5.90 1.09 29.79
CA ARG A 70 6.48 -0.03 30.53
C ARG A 70 7.13 -1.06 29.61
N ASP A 71 6.49 -1.38 28.49
CA ASP A 71 7.05 -2.30 27.49
C ASP A 71 8.33 -1.71 26.87
N MET A 72 8.34 -0.41 26.51
CA MET A 72 9.55 0.28 26.01
C MET A 72 10.66 0.37 27.06
N ALA A 73 10.35 0.58 28.34
CA ALA A 73 11.33 0.54 29.42
C ALA A 73 11.86 -0.87 29.72
N SER A 74 11.16 -1.92 29.28
CA SER A 74 11.65 -3.30 29.41
C SER A 74 12.66 -3.71 28.32
N TRP A 75 12.88 -2.87 27.31
CA TRP A 75 13.85 -3.13 26.25
C TRP A 75 15.27 -2.87 26.74
N ALA A 76 16.15 -3.86 26.64
CA ALA A 76 17.56 -3.78 27.03
C ALA A 76 18.35 -2.67 26.29
N ILE A 77 17.87 -2.19 25.14
CA ILE A 77 18.49 -1.09 24.38
C ILE A 77 18.05 0.32 24.82
N ILE A 78 16.94 0.47 25.57
CA ILE A 78 16.37 1.77 25.96
C ILE A 78 16.62 2.01 27.46
N PRO A 79 17.32 3.08 27.88
CA PRO A 79 17.43 3.41 29.29
C PRO A 79 16.08 3.95 29.82
N ASP A 80 15.72 3.62 31.07
CA ASP A 80 14.39 3.88 31.66
C ASP A 80 13.87 5.32 31.44
N TRP A 81 14.73 6.32 31.58
CA TRP A 81 14.39 7.74 31.41
C TRP A 81 14.00 8.10 29.97
N ALA A 82 14.54 7.39 28.97
CA ALA A 82 14.26 7.63 27.57
C ALA A 82 12.89 7.09 27.13
N ALA A 83 12.35 6.06 27.79
CA ALA A 83 11.03 5.51 27.45
C ALA A 83 9.91 6.58 27.50
N GLY A 84 9.95 7.46 28.51
CA GLY A 84 8.99 8.57 28.66
C GLY A 84 9.10 9.67 27.59
N VAL A 85 10.26 9.80 26.94
CA VAL A 85 10.51 10.78 25.85
C VAL A 85 10.27 10.14 24.48
N LEU A 86 10.65 8.88 24.30
CA LEU A 86 10.50 8.15 23.05
C LEU A 86 9.04 7.80 22.75
N LEU A 87 8.22 7.48 23.76
CA LEU A 87 6.80 7.19 23.55
C LEU A 87 6.04 8.31 22.79
N PRO A 88 6.03 9.59 23.24
CA PRO A 88 5.35 10.65 22.50
C PRO A 88 5.98 10.92 21.13
N MET A 89 7.31 10.75 20.96
CA MET A 89 7.96 10.88 19.65
C MET A 89 7.50 9.79 18.67
N VAL A 90 7.40 8.53 19.11
CA VAL A 90 6.91 7.41 18.31
C VAL A 90 5.43 7.63 17.94
N VAL A 91 4.59 7.99 18.90
CA VAL A 91 3.17 8.30 18.66
C VAL A 91 3.01 9.44 17.65
N ALA A 92 3.80 10.50 17.75
CA ALA A 92 3.77 11.61 16.80
C ALA A 92 4.24 11.18 15.39
N ALA A 93 5.32 10.40 15.29
CA ALA A 93 5.84 9.91 14.02
C ALA A 93 4.86 8.95 13.32
N GLU A 94 4.27 8.00 14.05
CA GLU A 94 3.23 7.10 13.53
C GLU A 94 1.99 7.88 13.09
N SER A 95 1.55 8.88 13.86
CA SER A 95 0.40 9.75 13.52
C SER A 95 0.64 10.54 12.23
N PHE A 96 1.86 11.08 12.08
CA PHE A 96 2.27 11.82 10.89
C PHE A 96 2.29 10.93 9.63
N VAL A 97 2.80 9.69 9.75
CA VAL A 97 2.78 8.69 8.68
C VAL A 97 1.34 8.28 8.33
N ALA A 98 0.50 7.98 9.33
CA ALA A 98 -0.91 7.62 9.11
C ALA A 98 -1.66 8.71 8.34
N THR A 99 -1.57 9.95 8.82
CA THR A 99 -2.26 11.10 8.22
C THR A 99 -1.78 11.36 6.79
N GLY A 100 -0.46 11.35 6.55
CA GLY A 100 0.08 11.58 5.21
C GLY A 100 -0.25 10.47 4.21
N LEU A 101 -0.29 9.21 4.65
CA LEU A 101 -0.73 8.09 3.81
C LEU A 101 -2.25 8.15 3.49
N LEU A 102 -3.10 8.56 4.44
CA LEU A 102 -4.54 8.73 4.23
C LEU A 102 -4.87 9.90 3.29
N VAL A 103 -4.24 11.07 3.50
CA VAL A 103 -4.45 12.26 2.66
C VAL A 103 -3.86 12.06 1.25
N GLY A 104 -2.87 11.18 1.09
CA GLY A 104 -2.22 10.90 -0.20
C GLY A 104 -1.27 12.01 -0.66
N TRP A 105 -1.07 13.06 0.14
CA TRP A 105 -0.04 14.07 -0.06
C TRP A 105 1.34 13.42 -0.05
N GLY A 106 2.35 14.02 -0.70
CA GLY A 106 3.71 13.50 -0.67
C GLY A 106 3.82 12.03 -1.09
N HIS A 107 3.24 11.65 -2.23
CA HIS A 107 3.08 10.28 -2.78
C HIS A 107 4.34 9.43 -3.01
N ARG A 108 5.49 9.81 -2.45
CA ARG A 108 6.67 8.96 -2.22
C ARG A 108 7.29 9.17 -0.83
N ILE A 109 7.15 10.37 -0.26
CA ILE A 109 7.70 10.78 1.04
C ILE A 109 7.06 9.96 2.16
N PHE A 110 5.74 10.01 2.36
CA PHE A 110 5.10 9.28 3.47
C PHE A 110 5.22 7.75 3.35
N PRO A 111 5.12 7.13 2.16
CA PRO A 111 5.48 5.72 1.99
C PRO A 111 6.93 5.41 2.36
N ALA A 112 7.90 6.26 1.99
CA ALA A 112 9.30 6.06 2.34
C ALA A 112 9.54 6.22 3.86
N VAL A 113 9.00 7.28 4.49
CA VAL A 113 9.09 7.50 5.94
C VAL A 113 8.43 6.35 6.71
N GLY A 114 7.27 5.86 6.25
CA GLY A 114 6.60 4.69 6.81
C GLY A 114 7.44 3.41 6.71
N ILE A 115 8.11 3.18 5.57
CA ILE A 115 9.07 2.07 5.42
C ILE A 115 10.24 2.23 6.38
N THR A 116 10.85 3.44 6.47
CA THR A 116 11.96 3.70 7.40
C THR A 116 11.54 3.43 8.85
N LEU A 117 10.37 3.91 9.28
CA LEU A 117 9.85 3.70 10.64
C LEU A 117 9.60 2.21 10.92
N LEU A 118 8.95 1.48 9.99
CA LEU A 118 8.74 0.03 10.11
C LEU A 118 10.05 -0.75 10.20
N LEU A 119 11.06 -0.39 9.39
CA LEU A 119 12.37 -1.03 9.40
C LEU A 119 13.16 -0.70 10.68
N THR A 120 13.11 0.54 11.17
CA THR A 120 13.73 0.92 12.45
C THR A 120 13.12 0.12 13.60
N PHE A 121 11.79 -0.05 13.59
CA PHE A 121 11.08 -0.82 14.62
C PHE A 121 11.39 -2.33 14.54
N ALA A 122 11.41 -2.89 13.33
CA ALA A 122 11.81 -4.28 13.09
C ALA A 122 13.25 -4.58 13.55
N VAL A 123 14.20 -3.69 13.22
CA VAL A 123 15.60 -3.82 13.67
C VAL A 123 15.70 -3.70 15.20
N ALA A 124 14.98 -2.78 15.83
CA ALA A 124 14.98 -2.63 17.28
C ALA A 124 14.44 -3.88 17.99
N LEU A 125 13.33 -4.47 17.50
CA LEU A 125 12.81 -5.74 18.00
C LEU A 125 13.79 -6.90 17.76
N ALA A 126 14.39 -7.01 16.57
CA ALA A 126 15.34 -8.07 16.27
C ALA A 126 16.59 -8.02 17.18
N VAL A 127 17.10 -6.82 17.47
CA VAL A 127 18.19 -6.62 18.43
C VAL A 127 17.74 -6.99 19.84
N GLU A 128 16.56 -6.55 20.28
CA GLU A 128 16.03 -6.86 21.61
C GLU A 128 15.86 -8.37 21.83
N VAL A 129 15.32 -9.08 20.83
CA VAL A 129 15.19 -10.55 20.84
C VAL A 129 16.55 -11.23 20.93
N GLY A 130 17.57 -10.69 20.26
CA GLY A 130 18.96 -11.18 20.35
C GLY A 130 19.59 -10.99 21.73
N VAL A 131 19.27 -9.89 22.42
CA VAL A 131 19.85 -9.52 23.72
C VAL A 131 19.09 -10.14 24.90
N SER A 132 17.79 -9.85 25.06
CA SER A 132 17.01 -10.22 26.24
C SER A 132 16.21 -11.52 26.07
N LYS A 133 16.01 -11.98 24.82
CA LYS A 133 15.15 -13.12 24.44
C LYS A 133 13.69 -13.00 24.90
N LYS A 134 13.25 -11.80 25.30
CA LYS A 134 11.91 -11.51 25.86
C LYS A 134 11.38 -10.16 25.38
N ALA A 135 11.31 -9.96 24.07
CA ALA A 135 10.74 -8.73 23.50
C ALA A 135 9.21 -8.73 23.58
N SER A 136 8.63 -7.68 24.19
CA SER A 136 7.24 -7.25 23.94
C SER A 136 7.27 -5.95 23.15
N CYS A 137 6.52 -5.86 22.05
CA CYS A 137 6.50 -4.64 21.24
C CYS A 137 5.52 -3.57 21.74
N GLY A 138 4.59 -3.92 22.65
CA GLY A 138 3.55 -3.02 23.16
C GLY A 138 2.62 -2.40 22.10
N CYS A 139 2.73 -2.79 20.83
CA CYS A 139 2.22 -2.05 19.68
C CYS A 139 0.68 -1.93 19.62
N PHE A 140 -0.02 -2.89 20.22
CA PHE A 140 -1.48 -3.07 20.15
C PHE A 140 -2.09 -3.33 21.54
N GLY A 141 -1.59 -2.65 22.58
CA GLY A 141 -2.02 -2.86 23.97
C GLY A 141 -1.41 -4.12 24.61
N GLY A 142 -1.54 -4.20 25.93
CA GLY A 142 -0.77 -5.12 26.80
C GLY A 142 -1.14 -6.61 26.75
N THR A 143 -1.25 -7.19 25.56
CA THR A 143 -1.46 -8.64 25.39
C THR A 143 -0.24 -9.41 25.89
N LYS A 144 -0.37 -10.03 27.08
CA LYS A 144 0.71 -10.73 27.81
C LYS A 144 1.22 -12.04 27.15
N LEU A 145 1.16 -12.17 25.83
CA LEU A 145 1.77 -13.30 25.11
C LEU A 145 3.26 -13.04 24.88
N VAL A 146 4.01 -13.02 25.98
CA VAL A 146 5.48 -13.10 25.97
C VAL A 146 5.88 -14.56 25.76
N VAL A 147 5.73 -15.02 24.51
CA VAL A 147 6.22 -16.32 24.03
C VAL A 147 6.87 -16.07 22.67
N SER A 148 8.00 -16.72 22.40
CA SER A 148 8.86 -16.47 21.23
C SER A 148 8.15 -16.54 19.86
N ASP A 149 6.97 -17.15 19.78
CA ASP A 149 6.19 -17.30 18.55
C ASP A 149 5.51 -15.99 18.10
N THR A 150 5.15 -15.09 19.03
CA THR A 150 4.47 -13.82 18.67
C THR A 150 5.41 -12.78 18.07
N VAL A 151 6.71 -12.86 18.38
CA VAL A 151 7.78 -12.05 17.78
C VAL A 151 7.79 -12.21 16.26
N TRP A 152 7.81 -13.45 15.77
CA TRP A 152 7.80 -13.75 14.33
C TRP A 152 6.56 -13.23 13.61
N ILE A 153 5.41 -13.23 14.29
CA ILE A 153 4.16 -12.65 13.76
C ILE A 153 4.27 -11.11 13.69
N SER A 154 4.88 -10.47 14.69
CA SER A 154 5.09 -9.00 14.68
C SER A 154 6.08 -8.57 13.60
N GLU A 155 7.18 -9.30 13.41
CA GLU A 155 8.17 -9.05 12.35
C GLU A 155 7.58 -9.31 10.97
N GLY A 156 6.91 -10.45 10.78
CA GLY A 156 6.23 -10.78 9.52
C GLY A 156 5.20 -9.71 9.12
N ARG A 157 4.49 -9.12 10.09
CA ARG A 157 3.57 -8.00 9.87
C ARG A 157 4.31 -6.73 9.41
N ASN A 158 5.44 -6.39 10.04
CA ASN A 158 6.25 -5.23 9.66
C ASN A 158 6.79 -5.39 8.23
N VAL A 159 7.35 -6.55 7.90
CA VAL A 159 7.84 -6.91 6.56
C VAL A 159 6.70 -6.87 5.52
N ALA A 160 5.51 -7.39 5.85
CA ALA A 160 4.35 -7.33 4.97
C ALA A 160 3.92 -5.88 4.69
N MET A 161 3.86 -5.02 5.71
CA MET A 161 3.55 -3.59 5.53
C MET A 161 4.60 -2.86 4.69
N VAL A 162 5.89 -3.16 4.87
CA VAL A 162 6.96 -2.64 3.99
C VAL A 162 6.74 -3.09 2.54
N ALA A 163 6.45 -4.37 2.31
CA ALA A 163 6.17 -4.89 0.97
C ALA A 163 4.95 -4.22 0.30
N MET A 164 3.91 -3.87 1.08
CA MET A 164 2.75 -3.10 0.58
C MET A 164 3.11 -1.65 0.22
N LEU A 165 4.07 -1.03 0.91
CA LEU A 165 4.53 0.34 0.64
C LEU A 165 5.61 0.43 -0.46
N VAL A 166 6.39 -0.62 -0.74
CA VAL A 166 7.45 -0.58 -1.77
C VAL A 166 6.93 -0.16 -3.16
N PRO A 167 5.82 -0.69 -3.70
CA PRO A 167 5.23 -0.22 -4.95
C PRO A 167 4.86 1.27 -4.95
N SER A 168 4.50 1.82 -3.78
CA SER A 168 4.17 3.24 -3.62
C SER A 168 5.35 4.16 -3.81
N VAL A 169 6.58 3.71 -3.52
CA VAL A 169 7.82 4.48 -3.71
C VAL A 169 8.34 4.30 -5.14
N LEU A 170 8.35 3.06 -5.64
CA LEU A 170 8.93 2.70 -6.93
C LEU A 170 8.09 3.13 -8.15
N ALA A 171 6.78 3.36 -7.98
CA ALA A 171 5.90 3.79 -9.07
C ALA A 171 6.46 5.04 -9.80
N PRO A 172 6.71 4.98 -11.13
CA PRO A 172 7.22 6.12 -11.88
C PRO A 172 6.27 7.32 -11.79
N ARG A 173 6.82 8.52 -11.51
CA ARG A 173 6.11 9.78 -11.76
C ARG A 173 5.94 9.91 -13.28
N ARG A 174 4.79 9.47 -13.80
CA ARG A 174 4.22 10.20 -14.95
C ARG A 174 3.98 11.60 -14.42
N ARG A 175 4.80 12.56 -14.85
CA ARG A 175 4.40 13.97 -14.77
C ARG A 175 3.00 14.04 -15.39
N ALA A 176 2.09 14.80 -14.78
CA ALA A 176 1.00 15.31 -15.57
C ALA A 176 1.68 16.16 -16.64
N GLY A 177 1.80 15.59 -17.85
CA GLY A 177 2.08 16.38 -19.02
C GLY A 177 0.88 17.30 -19.13
N TRP A 178 1.08 18.55 -18.73
CA TRP A 178 0.22 19.63 -19.17
C TRP A 178 0.38 19.61 -20.68
N SER A 179 -0.61 19.08 -21.39
CA SER A 179 -0.59 19.14 -22.83
C SER A 179 -0.77 20.61 -23.18
N GLU A 180 0.23 21.17 -23.85
CA GLU A 180 0.18 22.51 -24.42
C GLU A 180 -0.74 22.47 -25.66
N ASP A 181 -1.99 22.07 -25.44
CA ASP A 181 -3.01 21.95 -26.45
C ASP A 181 -3.54 23.35 -26.78
N HIS A 182 -2.89 23.94 -27.78
CA HIS A 182 -3.48 24.90 -28.73
C HIS A 182 -4.00 26.23 -28.16
N VAL A 183 -3.13 27.23 -28.16
CA VAL A 183 -3.53 28.60 -28.49
C VAL A 183 -3.18 28.82 -29.97
N GLU A 184 -4.14 28.59 -30.87
CA GLU A 184 -4.06 29.12 -32.23
C GLU A 184 -4.36 30.63 -32.18
N PRO A 185 -3.51 31.50 -32.73
CA PRO A 185 -3.84 32.92 -32.88
C PRO A 185 -4.81 33.12 -34.07
N GLU A 186 -5.81 33.97 -33.85
CA GLU A 186 -6.79 34.44 -34.86
C GLU A 186 -6.16 35.39 -35.91
#